data_AF-A0A5J4U0D2-F1
#
_entry.id   AF-A0A5J4U0D2-F1
#
_cell.length_a   1.000
_cell.length_b   1.000
_cell.length_c   1.000
_cell.angle_alpha   90.00
_cell.angle_beta   90.00
_cell.angle_gamma   90.00
#
_symmetry.space_group_name_H-M   'P 1'
#
loop_
_entity.id
_entity.type
_entity.pdbx_description
1 polymer ?
#
loop_
_entity_poly.entity_id
_entity_poly.type
_entity_poly.pdbx_seq_one_letter_code
_entity_poly.pdbx_strand_id
1 'polypeptide(L)'
;MLVVNQIISDDEEHLKNIRRCVLNLLSIVFRFFCNCLSDQEKMINNYSIDANHRQFHEAFHAVLVEKLQNLCFKIIKSARDSKKAILPVFAQKLKNFFASWLNEHVIAVDRDLATLLMGKAPDSELDRFVSISQRLTMPKSYIEYINNKYTPARIKQKFEKLKQILRLVDENN
;
A
#
# COMPACT_ATOMS: atom_id res chain seq x y z
N MET A 1 -39.89 23.54 -8.36
CA MET A 1 -39.37 22.19 -8.71
C MET A 1 -38.01 22.22 -9.39
N LEU A 2 -37.75 23.08 -10.38
CA LEU A 2 -36.46 23.13 -11.10
C LEU A 2 -35.24 23.41 -10.21
N VAL A 3 -35.33 24.39 -9.29
CA VAL A 3 -34.22 24.77 -8.40
C VAL A 3 -33.79 23.64 -7.44
N VAL A 4 -34.75 22.89 -6.89
CA VAL A 4 -34.47 21.76 -5.99
C VAL A 4 -33.79 20.62 -6.73
N ASN A 5 -34.24 20.30 -7.94
CA ASN A 5 -33.63 19.27 -8.77
C ASN A 5 -32.20 19.64 -9.20
N GLN A 6 -31.93 20.93 -9.43
CA GLN A 6 -30.62 21.43 -9.81
C GLN A 6 -29.63 21.37 -8.63
N ILE A 7 -30.06 21.75 -7.41
CA ILE A 7 -29.26 21.61 -6.18
C ILE A 7 -28.92 20.15 -5.88
N ILE A 8 -29.88 19.22 -6.05
CA ILE A 8 -29.66 17.79 -5.84
C ILE A 8 -28.66 17.24 -6.87
N SER A 9 -28.78 17.65 -8.14
CA SER A 9 -27.87 17.24 -9.20
C SER A 9 -26.43 17.73 -8.98
N ASP A 10 -26.27 18.97 -8.51
CA ASP A 10 -24.95 19.56 -8.23
C ASP A 10 -24.26 18.87 -7.05
N ASP A 11 -25.01 18.50 -6.00
CA ASP A 11 -24.50 17.76 -4.84
C ASP A 11 -24.07 16.32 -5.22
N GLU A 12 -24.84 15.63 -6.06
CA GLU A 12 -24.48 14.29 -6.55
C GLU A 12 -23.20 14.27 -7.39
N GLU A 13 -23.02 15.25 -8.29
CA GLU A 13 -21.80 15.35 -9.11
C GLU A 13 -20.59 15.77 -8.25
N HIS A 14 -20.80 16.66 -7.26
CA HIS A 14 -19.75 17.00 -6.29
C HIS A 14 -19.29 15.78 -5.49
N LEU A 15 -20.22 15.01 -4.94
CA LEU A 15 -19.92 13.76 -4.21
C LEU A 15 -19.23 12.73 -5.10
N LYS A 16 -19.60 12.64 -6.37
CA LYS A 16 -18.93 11.76 -7.36
C LYS A 16 -17.48 12.16 -7.60
N ASN A 17 -17.21 13.46 -7.73
CA ASN A 17 -15.87 13.98 -7.90
C ASN A 17 -14.99 13.72 -6.66
N ILE A 18 -15.53 13.93 -5.46
CA ILE A 18 -14.83 13.57 -4.21
C ILE A 18 -14.50 12.07 -4.17
N ARG A 19 -15.46 11.20 -4.49
CA ARG A 19 -15.23 9.74 -4.49
C ARG A 19 -14.14 9.33 -5.47
N ARG A 20 -14.13 9.92 -6.67
CA ARG A 20 -13.06 9.71 -7.66
C ARG A 20 -11.70 10.17 -7.14
N CYS A 21 -11.65 11.35 -6.51
CA CYS A 21 -10.44 11.88 -5.89
C CYS A 21 -9.91 10.94 -4.79
N VAL A 22 -10.77 10.46 -3.89
CA VAL A 22 -10.38 9.53 -2.83
C VAL A 22 -9.84 8.22 -3.39
N LEU A 23 -10.45 7.65 -4.43
CA LEU A 23 -9.95 6.43 -5.06
C LEU A 23 -8.59 6.64 -5.76
N ASN A 24 -8.38 7.79 -6.39
CA ASN A 24 -7.08 8.15 -6.98
C ASN A 24 -5.99 8.28 -5.91
N LEU A 25 -6.29 8.98 -4.81
CA LEU A 25 -5.37 9.11 -3.68
C LEU A 25 -5.06 7.74 -3.06
N LEU A 26 -6.06 6.88 -2.91
CA LEU A 26 -5.88 5.52 -2.39
C LEU A 26 -4.98 4.68 -3.30
N SER A 27 -5.11 4.83 -4.63
CA SER A 27 -4.21 4.19 -5.61
C SER A 27 -2.77 4.64 -5.45
N ILE A 28 -2.54 5.96 -5.30
CA ILE A 28 -1.20 6.54 -5.09
C ILE A 28 -0.59 6.02 -3.79
N VAL A 29 -1.34 6.09 -2.68
CA VAL A 29 -0.88 5.68 -1.36
C VAL A 29 -0.55 4.19 -1.33
N PHE A 30 -1.43 3.34 -1.87
CA PHE A 30 -1.18 1.89 -1.91
C PHE A 30 0.06 1.57 -2.74
N ARG A 31 0.18 2.16 -3.93
CA ARG A 31 1.34 1.97 -4.80
C ARG A 31 2.64 2.40 -4.14
N PHE A 32 2.68 3.63 -3.63
CA PHE A 32 3.87 4.17 -2.97
C PHE A 32 4.30 3.29 -1.80
N PHE A 33 3.35 2.86 -0.98
CA PHE A 33 3.63 1.99 0.16
C PHE A 33 4.22 0.65 -0.27
N CYS A 34 3.63 -0.03 -1.26
CA CYS A 34 4.16 -1.30 -1.77
C CYS A 34 5.57 -1.14 -2.38
N ASN A 35 5.81 -0.07 -3.15
CA ASN A 35 7.11 0.19 -3.75
C ASN A 35 8.17 0.43 -2.67
N CYS A 36 7.85 1.21 -1.63
CA CYS A 36 8.73 1.46 -0.49
C CYS A 36 9.18 0.14 0.19
N LEU A 37 8.25 -0.75 0.48
CA LEU A 37 8.57 -2.05 1.09
C LEU A 37 9.35 -2.96 0.11
N SER A 38 9.05 -2.90 -1.19
CA SER A 38 9.76 -3.67 -2.22
C SER A 38 11.22 -3.23 -2.34
N ASP A 39 11.48 -1.92 -2.32
CA ASP A 39 12.83 -1.39 -2.40
C ASP A 39 13.66 -1.74 -1.14
N GLN A 40 13.04 -1.71 0.04
CA GLN A 40 13.67 -2.23 1.26
C GLN A 40 14.02 -3.72 1.13
N GLU A 41 13.12 -4.57 0.61
CA GLU A 41 13.42 -6.00 0.40
C GLU A 41 14.54 -6.21 -0.63
N LYS A 42 14.61 -5.38 -1.68
CA LYS A 42 15.74 -5.41 -2.61
C LYS A 42 17.05 -5.08 -1.89
N MET A 43 17.08 -4.04 -1.06
CA MET A 43 18.26 -3.68 -0.27
C MET A 43 18.69 -4.82 0.67
N ILE A 44 17.74 -5.39 1.42
CA ILE A 44 17.98 -6.53 2.31
C ILE A 44 18.68 -7.68 1.57
N ASN A 45 18.23 -7.97 0.35
CA ASN A 45 18.82 -9.03 -0.47
C ASN A 45 20.17 -8.63 -1.09
N ASN A 46 20.28 -7.42 -1.66
CA ASN A 46 21.51 -6.94 -2.31
C ASN A 46 22.68 -6.85 -1.32
N TYR A 47 22.43 -6.39 -0.10
CA TYR A 47 23.45 -6.26 0.95
C TYR A 47 23.63 -7.52 1.80
N SER A 48 23.01 -8.63 1.40
CA SER A 48 23.13 -9.95 2.04
C SER A 48 22.90 -9.90 3.56
N ILE A 49 21.84 -9.21 3.97
CA ILE A 49 21.40 -9.18 5.36
C ILE A 49 21.05 -10.60 5.82
N ASP A 50 21.31 -10.92 7.09
CA ASP A 50 21.18 -12.27 7.60
C ASP A 50 19.74 -12.82 7.46
N ALA A 51 19.64 -14.13 7.34
CA ALA A 51 18.39 -14.79 7.02
C ALA A 51 17.31 -14.60 8.10
N ASN A 52 17.69 -14.48 9.38
CA ASN A 52 16.71 -14.34 10.46
C ASN A 52 16.07 -12.96 10.42
N HIS A 53 16.89 -11.90 10.29
CA HIS A 53 16.40 -10.54 10.15
C HIS A 53 15.55 -10.41 8.88
N ARG A 54 16.04 -10.90 7.73
CA ARG A 54 15.30 -10.88 6.46
C ARG A 54 13.93 -11.53 6.59
N GLN A 55 13.86 -12.77 7.09
CA GLN A 55 12.60 -13.51 7.17
C GLN A 55 11.58 -12.81 8.07
N PHE A 56 12.02 -12.27 9.21
CA PHE A 56 11.16 -11.50 10.09
C PHE A 56 10.63 -10.23 9.41
N HIS A 57 11.53 -9.48 8.75
CA HIS A 57 11.21 -8.23 8.06
C HIS A 57 10.20 -8.45 6.93
N GLU A 58 10.48 -9.43 6.06
CA GLU A 58 9.62 -9.83 4.94
C GLU A 58 8.24 -10.33 5.41
N ALA A 59 8.18 -11.11 6.49
CA ALA A 59 6.90 -11.53 7.06
C ALA A 59 6.07 -10.33 7.56
N PHE A 60 6.73 -9.33 8.17
CA PHE A 60 6.06 -8.11 8.64
C PHE A 60 5.51 -7.30 7.46
N HIS A 61 6.26 -7.16 6.37
CA HIS A 61 5.80 -6.52 5.14
C HIS A 61 4.53 -7.16 4.57
N ALA A 62 4.51 -8.49 4.46
CA ALA A 62 3.33 -9.19 3.95
C ALA A 62 2.07 -8.89 4.78
N VAL A 63 2.20 -8.86 6.11
CA VAL A 63 1.11 -8.50 7.04
C VAL A 63 0.66 -7.05 6.87
N LEU A 64 1.59 -6.11 6.71
CA LEU A 64 1.27 -4.70 6.50
C LEU A 64 0.50 -4.47 5.20
N VAL A 65 0.93 -5.11 4.10
CA VAL A 65 0.24 -5.03 2.81
C VAL A 65 -1.17 -5.60 2.90
N GLU A 66 -1.36 -6.76 3.56
CA GLU A 66 -2.70 -7.33 3.74
C GLU A 66 -3.61 -6.41 4.58
N LYS A 67 -3.09 -5.84 5.67
CA LYS A 67 -3.81 -4.88 6.51
C LYS A 67 -4.24 -3.65 5.71
N LEU A 68 -3.34 -3.06 4.92
CA LEU A 68 -3.65 -1.91 4.07
C LEU A 68 -4.68 -2.27 2.99
N GLN A 69 -4.53 -3.42 2.33
CA GLN A 69 -5.51 -3.93 1.35
C GLN A 69 -6.91 -4.03 1.97
N ASN A 70 -7.03 -4.61 3.17
CA ASN A 70 -8.31 -4.75 3.85
C ASN A 70 -8.92 -3.38 4.20
N LEU A 71 -8.11 -2.39 4.57
CA LEU A 71 -8.58 -1.02 4.78
C LEU A 71 -9.04 -0.38 3.47
N CYS A 72 -8.27 -0.51 2.39
CA CYS A 72 -8.62 -0.01 1.07
C CYS A 72 -9.99 -0.53 0.61
N PHE A 73 -10.27 -1.84 0.81
CA PHE A 73 -11.56 -2.42 0.47
C PHE A 73 -12.74 -1.81 1.25
N LYS A 74 -12.55 -1.45 2.52
CA LYS A 74 -13.59 -0.79 3.31
C LYS A 74 -13.88 0.61 2.76
N ILE A 75 -12.85 1.34 2.35
CA ILE A 75 -12.97 2.67 1.72
C ILE A 75 -13.66 2.57 0.37
N ILE A 76 -13.22 1.63 -0.48
CA ILE A 76 -13.81 1.36 -1.80
C ILE A 76 -15.29 1.00 -1.65
N LYS A 77 -15.66 0.15 -0.67
CA LYS A 77 -17.06 -0.19 -0.42
C LYS A 77 -17.88 1.06 -0.07
N SER A 78 -17.32 1.96 0.76
CA SER A 78 -17.97 3.24 1.06
C SER A 78 -18.07 4.15 -0.16
N ALA A 79 -17.04 4.18 -1.02
CA ALA A 79 -17.02 5.01 -2.22
C ALA A 79 -17.99 4.53 -3.31
N ARG A 80 -18.45 3.27 -3.26
CA ARG A 80 -19.43 2.71 -4.20
C ARG A 80 -20.87 3.11 -3.88
N ASP A 81 -21.16 3.53 -2.65
CA ASP A 81 -22.49 4.02 -2.30
C ASP A 81 -22.68 5.40 -2.95
N SER A 82 -23.50 5.47 -4.01
CA SER A 82 -23.67 6.70 -4.79
C SER A 82 -24.43 7.80 -4.07
N LYS A 83 -25.10 7.45 -2.98
CA LYS A 83 -26.01 8.35 -2.26
C LYS A 83 -25.37 8.97 -1.02
N LYS A 84 -24.12 8.62 -0.70
CA LYS A 84 -23.48 9.01 0.55
C LYS A 84 -22.04 9.46 0.35
N ALA A 85 -21.66 10.47 1.14
CA ALA A 85 -20.26 10.86 1.28
C ALA A 85 -19.45 9.72 1.93
N ILE A 86 -18.17 9.64 1.57
CA ILE A 86 -17.22 8.75 2.25
C ILE A 86 -17.00 9.27 3.67
N LEU A 87 -17.21 8.40 4.66
CA LEU A 87 -17.12 8.80 6.06
C LEU A 87 -15.68 9.24 6.44
N PRO A 88 -15.50 10.38 7.13
CA PRO A 88 -14.17 10.86 7.57
C PRO A 88 -13.39 9.87 8.45
N VAL A 89 -14.08 8.95 9.12
CA VAL A 89 -13.46 7.86 9.92
C VAL A 89 -12.44 7.04 9.13
N PHE A 90 -12.58 6.96 7.80
CA PHE A 90 -11.61 6.26 6.96
C PHE A 90 -10.27 6.98 6.85
N ALA A 91 -10.26 8.32 6.83
CA ALA A 91 -9.04 9.10 6.88
C ALA A 91 -8.32 8.88 8.22
N GLN A 92 -9.07 8.87 9.33
CA GLN A 92 -8.49 8.56 10.64
C GLN A 92 -7.93 7.13 10.72
N LYS A 93 -8.61 6.15 10.13
CA LYS A 93 -8.11 4.76 10.06
C LYS A 93 -6.82 4.65 9.24
N LEU A 94 -6.71 5.36 8.13
CA LEU A 94 -5.47 5.42 7.34
C LEU A 94 -4.34 6.08 8.15
N LYS A 95 -4.62 7.22 8.80
CA LYS A 95 -3.65 7.88 9.67
C LYS A 95 -3.16 6.95 10.78
N ASN A 96 -4.07 6.24 11.44
CA ASN A 96 -3.72 5.30 12.50
C ASN A 96 -2.91 4.11 11.98
N PHE A 97 -3.24 3.59 10.78
CA PHE A 97 -2.46 2.54 10.13
C PHE A 97 -1.01 2.99 9.90
N PHE A 98 -0.80 4.17 9.31
CA PHE A 98 0.55 4.67 9.04
C PHE A 98 1.30 5.07 10.32
N ALA A 99 0.61 5.59 11.34
CA ALA A 99 1.22 5.86 12.64
C ALA A 99 1.67 4.55 13.34
N SER A 100 0.85 3.50 13.28
CA SER A 100 1.22 2.16 13.78
C SER A 100 2.40 1.59 12.99
N TRP A 101 2.40 1.67 11.66
CA TRP A 101 3.55 1.28 10.85
C TRP A 101 4.84 2.02 11.24
N LEU A 102 4.79 3.35 11.40
CA LEU A 102 5.96 4.13 11.82
C LEU A 102 6.48 3.67 13.20
N ASN A 103 5.60 3.47 14.17
CA ASN A 103 6.01 3.14 15.53
C ASN A 103 6.45 1.67 15.70
N GLU A 104 5.74 0.73 15.08
CA GLU A 104 5.94 -0.70 15.28
C GLU A 104 6.93 -1.31 14.29
N HIS A 105 7.05 -0.74 13.09
CA HIS A 105 7.94 -1.26 12.06
C HIS A 105 9.14 -0.35 11.82
N VAL A 106 8.93 0.94 11.55
CA VAL A 106 10.05 1.82 11.20
C VAL A 106 11.00 2.04 12.38
N ILE A 107 10.46 2.34 13.57
CA ILE A 107 11.28 2.60 14.75
C ILE A 107 11.95 1.33 15.30
N ALA A 108 11.31 0.17 15.16
CA ALA A 108 11.78 -1.07 15.77
C ALA A 108 12.55 -1.97 14.80
N VAL A 109 12.08 -2.11 13.56
CA VAL A 109 12.63 -3.07 12.57
C VAL A 109 13.53 -2.35 11.57
N ASP A 110 13.06 -1.27 10.94
CA ASP A 110 13.88 -0.54 9.96
C ASP A 110 15.11 0.12 10.59
N ARG A 111 15.03 0.48 11.88
CA ARG A 111 16.18 1.00 12.63
C ARG A 111 17.31 -0.03 12.76
N ASP A 112 16.96 -1.28 13.02
CA ASP A 112 17.92 -2.37 13.09
C ASP A 112 18.51 -2.64 11.71
N LEU A 113 17.67 -2.66 10.67
CA LEU A 113 18.11 -2.77 9.28
C LEU A 113 19.09 -1.64 8.91
N ALA A 114 18.78 -0.39 9.27
CA ALA A 114 19.66 0.75 8.99
C ALA A 114 21.04 0.59 9.64
N THR A 115 21.09 0.01 10.85
CA THR A 115 22.35 -0.28 11.53
C THR A 115 23.17 -1.34 10.79
N LEU A 116 22.51 -2.40 10.32
CA LEU A 116 23.15 -3.45 9.52
C LEU A 116 23.67 -2.92 8.17
N LEU A 117 22.88 -2.07 7.51
CA LEU A 117 23.23 -1.46 6.22
C LEU A 117 24.39 -0.47 6.33
N MET A 118 24.49 0.30 7.41
CA MET A 118 25.67 1.17 7.64
C MET A 118 26.97 0.35 7.71
N GLY A 119 26.92 -0.86 8.27
CA GLY A 119 28.06 -1.80 8.24
C GLY A 119 28.42 -2.32 6.85
N LYS A 120 27.55 -2.09 5.86
CA LYS A 120 27.71 -2.45 4.44
C LYS A 120 27.89 -1.23 3.53
N ALA A 121 28.04 -0.03 4.09
CA ALA A 121 28.17 1.21 3.33
C ALA A 121 29.34 1.24 2.30
N PRO A 122 30.49 0.56 2.51
CA PRO A 122 31.52 0.47 1.46
C PRO A 122 31.04 -0.26 0.19
N ASP A 123 30.06 -1.16 0.33
CA ASP A 123 29.48 -1.92 -0.77
C ASP A 123 28.42 -1.10 -1.54
N SER A 124 28.01 0.07 -1.04
CA SER A 124 26.87 0.87 -1.56
C SER A 124 27.24 2.13 -2.34
N GLU A 125 28.53 2.49 -2.49
CA GLU A 125 28.98 3.72 -3.16
C GLU A 125 28.58 3.82 -4.67
N LEU A 126 27.99 2.76 -5.21
CA LEU A 126 27.57 2.64 -6.61
C LEU A 126 26.06 2.87 -6.84
N ASP A 127 25.22 2.85 -5.80
CA ASP A 127 23.76 3.00 -5.93
C ASP A 127 23.34 4.48 -5.87
N ARG A 128 23.53 5.21 -6.97
CA ARG A 128 23.30 6.68 -7.00
C ARG A 128 21.92 7.14 -7.45
N PHE A 129 21.03 6.22 -7.85
CA PHE A 129 19.72 6.58 -8.41
C PHE A 129 18.56 5.91 -7.66
N VAL A 130 17.84 6.69 -6.86
CA VAL A 130 16.55 6.30 -6.29
C VAL A 130 15.45 6.79 -7.24
N SER A 131 14.89 5.90 -8.06
CA SER A 131 13.77 6.23 -8.93
C SER A 131 12.45 5.88 -8.25
N ILE A 132 11.55 6.86 -8.12
CA ILE A 132 10.17 6.59 -7.67
C ILE A 132 9.39 6.04 -8.86
N SER A 133 9.18 4.72 -8.91
CA SER A 133 8.39 4.09 -9.98
C SER A 133 6.94 4.55 -9.93
N GLN A 134 6.40 4.96 -11.09
CA GLN A 134 4.97 5.23 -11.25
C GLN A 134 4.15 3.95 -11.39
N ARG A 135 4.82 2.80 -11.57
CA ARG A 135 4.22 1.48 -11.63
C ARG A 135 4.21 0.83 -10.25
N LEU A 136 3.35 -0.15 -10.06
CA LEU A 136 3.27 -0.94 -8.86
C LEU A 136 4.36 -2.02 -8.89
N THR A 137 5.20 -2.00 -7.87
CA THR A 137 6.19 -3.03 -7.59
C THR A 137 5.82 -3.62 -6.24
N MET A 138 5.42 -4.90 -6.25
CA MET A 138 5.00 -5.58 -5.03
C MET A 138 6.21 -6.11 -4.27
N PRO A 139 6.19 -6.05 -2.92
CA PRO A 139 7.15 -6.77 -2.11
C PRO A 139 7.11 -8.26 -2.45
N LYS A 140 8.30 -8.87 -2.62
CA LYS A 140 8.44 -10.28 -2.96
C LYS A 140 7.79 -11.14 -1.88
N SER A 141 7.99 -10.78 -0.62
CA SER A 141 7.38 -11.44 0.54
C SER A 141 5.86 -11.58 0.43
N TYR A 142 5.18 -10.51 -0.01
CA TYR A 142 3.74 -10.51 -0.17
C TYR A 142 3.30 -11.37 -1.36
N ILE A 143 4.03 -11.33 -2.47
CA ILE A 143 3.76 -12.18 -3.64
C ILE A 143 3.90 -13.67 -3.28
N GLU A 144 4.94 -14.03 -2.54
CA GLU A 144 5.12 -15.40 -2.05
C GLU A 144 4.00 -15.79 -1.09
N TYR A 145 3.63 -14.89 -0.17
CA TYR A 145 2.52 -15.10 0.76
C TYR A 145 1.20 -15.40 0.03
N ILE A 146 0.78 -14.59 -0.94
CA ILE A 146 -0.51 -14.78 -1.62
C ILE A 146 -0.53 -15.97 -2.59
N ASN A 147 0.65 -16.45 -3.03
CA ASN A 147 0.79 -17.63 -3.88
C ASN A 147 1.04 -18.91 -3.09
N ASN A 148 1.27 -18.81 -1.78
CA ASN A 148 1.45 -19.97 -0.91
C ASN A 148 0.17 -20.83 -0.88
N LYS A 149 0.33 -22.15 -1.05
CA LYS A 149 -0.78 -23.12 -1.05
C LYS A 149 -1.63 -23.13 0.24
N TYR A 150 -1.06 -22.69 1.35
CA TYR A 150 -1.75 -22.61 2.65
C TYR A 150 -2.51 -21.28 2.82
N THR A 151 -2.22 -20.27 1.99
CA THR A 151 -2.91 -18.99 2.04
C THR A 151 -4.28 -19.12 1.39
N PRO A 152 -5.37 -18.69 2.05
CA PRO A 152 -6.71 -18.76 1.47
C PRO A 152 -6.78 -18.04 0.12
N ALA A 153 -7.26 -18.73 -0.93
CA ALA A 153 -7.36 -18.19 -2.30
C ALA A 153 -8.08 -16.83 -2.39
N ARG A 154 -9.02 -16.58 -1.47
CA ARG A 154 -9.73 -15.30 -1.35
C ARG A 154 -8.81 -14.09 -1.15
N ILE A 155 -7.60 -14.28 -0.60
CA ILE A 155 -6.65 -13.19 -0.35
C ILE A 155 -6.04 -12.73 -1.67
N LYS A 156 -5.56 -13.65 -2.50
CA LYS A 156 -5.08 -13.36 -3.87
C LYS A 156 -6.19 -12.77 -4.74
N GLN A 157 -7.40 -13.35 -4.69
CA GLN A 157 -8.55 -12.80 -5.43
C GLN A 157 -8.89 -11.36 -5.02
N LYS A 158 -8.83 -11.06 -3.72
CA LYS A 158 -8.99 -9.68 -3.23
C LYS A 158 -7.88 -8.78 -3.75
N PHE A 159 -6.62 -9.23 -3.75
CA PHE A 159 -5.52 -8.44 -4.27
C PHE A 159 -5.70 -8.08 -5.75
N GLU A 160 -6.00 -9.06 -6.60
CA GLU A 160 -6.24 -8.80 -8.04
C GLU A 160 -7.43 -7.86 -8.28
N LYS A 161 -8.51 -8.04 -7.50
CA LYS A 161 -9.66 -7.14 -7.55
C LYS A 161 -9.29 -5.72 -7.11
N LEU A 162 -8.42 -5.57 -6.11
CA LEU A 162 -7.96 -4.27 -5.65
C LEU A 162 -7.19 -3.54 -6.76
N LYS A 163 -6.26 -4.24 -7.42
CA LYS A 163 -5.49 -3.71 -8.56
C LYS A 163 -6.39 -3.18 -9.66
N GLN A 164 -7.40 -3.95 -10.05
CA GLN A 164 -8.38 -3.54 -11.06
C GLN A 164 -9.13 -2.28 -10.66
N ILE A 165 -9.63 -2.22 -9.41
CA ILE A 165 -10.43 -1.08 -8.93
C ILE A 165 -9.57 0.20 -8.83
N LEU A 166 -8.34 0.07 -8.33
CA LEU A 166 -7.40 1.18 -8.15
C LEU A 166 -6.58 1.49 -9.40
N ARG A 167 -6.81 0.76 -10.50
CA ARG A 167 -6.11 0.91 -11.79
C ARG A 167 -4.59 0.86 -11.62
N LEU A 168 -4.12 -0.08 -10.80
CA LEU A 168 -2.70 -0.29 -10.56
C LEU A 168 -2.10 -1.07 -11.73
N VAL A 169 -1.02 -0.54 -12.32
CA VAL A 169 -0.26 -1.16 -13.41
C VAL A 169 1.02 -1.71 -12.83
N ASP A 170 1.29 -3.00 -13.01
CA ASP A 170 2.52 -3.62 -12.51
C ASP A 170 3.75 -3.14 -13.30
N GLU A 171 4.91 -3.14 -12.65
CA GLU A 171 6.18 -2.86 -13.33
C GLU A 171 6.52 -3.92 -14.39
N ASN A 172 6.14 -5.18 -14.15
CA ASN A 172 6.47 -6.33 -14.99
C ASN A 172 5.45 -6.65 -16.10
N ASN A 173 4.48 -5.75 -16.36
CA ASN A 173 3.49 -5.87 -17.44
C ASN A 173 3.62 -4.73 -18.47
#